data_AF-A0A4U0X487-F1
#
_entry.id   AF-A0A4U0X487-F1
#
_cell.length_a   1.000
_cell.length_b   1.000
_cell.length_c   1.000
_cell.angle_alpha   90.00
_cell.angle_beta   90.00
_cell.angle_gamma   90.00
#
_symmetry.space_group_name_H-M   'P 1'
#
loop_
_entity.id
_entity.type
_entity.pdbx_description
1 polymer ?
#
loop_
_entity_poly.entity_id
_entity_poly.type
_entity_poly.pdbx_seq_one_letter_code
_entity_poly.pdbx_strand_id
1 'polypeptide(L)'
;NLVVALGDMAVCFNHLIDENTDFLYRRLCDEDQSVKRTCLMTLTFLILAGQVKVKGQLGEMAKCLEDSDKRISDMARMFFSELATKDNAVYNHFVDMFSLLSADEALEEEAFRKIVKFLATFIEKDKHAKQLANKLAARLQRCDNERQWNDVAFALGLLAHKDEEIGRMVGEGFKLVQAGA
;
A
#
# COMPACT_ATOMS: atom_id res chain seq x y z
N ASN A 1 25.84 -5.02 -0.19
CA ASN A 1 26.48 -5.36 -1.47
C ASN A 1 25.58 -6.13 -2.43
N LEU A 2 24.96 -7.26 -2.04
CA LEU A 2 24.08 -8.02 -2.95
C LEU A 2 22.86 -7.23 -3.45
N VAL A 3 22.25 -6.39 -2.61
CA VAL A 3 21.12 -5.54 -3.01
C VAL A 3 21.52 -4.53 -4.09
N VAL A 4 22.72 -3.94 -3.98
CA VAL A 4 23.26 -3.01 -4.98
C VAL A 4 23.55 -3.76 -6.28
N ALA A 5 24.23 -4.91 -6.18
CA ALA A 5 24.51 -5.75 -7.34
C ALA A 5 23.23 -6.21 -8.06
N LEU A 6 22.16 -6.54 -7.32
CA LEU A 6 20.84 -6.86 -7.89
C LEU A 6 20.20 -5.64 -8.56
N GLY A 7 20.37 -4.44 -8.00
CA GLY A 7 19.93 -3.19 -8.62
C GLY A 7 20.62 -2.94 -9.96
N ASP A 8 21.96 -3.10 -10.00
CA ASP A 8 22.74 -2.93 -11.23
C ASP A 8 22.40 -4.03 -12.26
N MET A 9 22.20 -5.27 -11.80
CA MET A 9 21.77 -6.36 -12.65
C MET A 9 20.35 -6.16 -13.20
N ALA A 10 19.44 -5.50 -12.48
CA ALA A 10 18.10 -5.20 -12.99
C ALA A 10 18.13 -4.28 -14.21
N VAL A 11 19.03 -3.29 -14.22
CA VAL A 11 19.23 -2.40 -15.38
C VAL A 11 19.69 -3.18 -16.61
N CYS A 12 20.48 -4.25 -16.44
CA CYS A 12 20.99 -5.06 -17.55
C CYS A 12 20.14 -6.31 -17.88
N PHE A 13 19.34 -6.82 -16.93
CA PHE A 13 18.63 -8.10 -16.99
C PHE A 13 17.23 -8.04 -16.35
N ASN A 14 16.42 -7.06 -16.78
CA ASN A 14 15.06 -6.80 -16.25
C ASN A 14 14.19 -8.06 -16.07
N HIS A 15 14.28 -9.02 -16.98
CA HIS A 15 13.48 -10.25 -16.99
C HIS A 15 13.83 -11.21 -15.85
N LEU A 16 15.11 -11.33 -15.46
CA LEU A 16 15.53 -12.18 -14.34
C LEU A 16 15.14 -11.59 -12.98
N ILE A 17 15.07 -10.26 -12.90
CA ILE A 17 14.67 -9.54 -11.69
C ILE A 17 13.15 -9.57 -11.51
N ASP A 18 12.37 -9.39 -12.58
CA ASP A 18 10.90 -9.45 -12.56
C ASP A 18 10.33 -10.80 -12.05
N GLU A 19 11.12 -11.88 -12.13
CA GLU A 19 10.79 -13.22 -11.60
C GLU A 19 11.17 -13.40 -10.12
N ASN A 20 12.04 -12.54 -9.58
CA ASN A 20 12.64 -12.69 -8.25
C ASN A 20 12.50 -11.43 -7.37
N THR A 21 11.63 -10.48 -7.76
CA THR A 21 11.39 -9.23 -7.02
C THR A 21 10.99 -9.46 -5.57
N ASP A 22 10.29 -10.56 -5.27
CA ASP A 22 9.89 -10.93 -3.91
C ASP A 22 11.06 -10.96 -2.93
N PHE A 23 12.24 -11.41 -3.38
CA PHE A 23 13.43 -11.43 -2.52
C PHE A 23 13.93 -10.03 -2.18
N LEU A 24 13.77 -9.07 -3.09
CA LEU A 24 14.09 -7.67 -2.81
C LEU A 24 13.12 -7.09 -1.79
N TYR A 25 11.80 -7.25 -1.99
CA TYR A 25 10.81 -6.72 -1.04
C TYR A 25 10.96 -7.30 0.37
N ARG A 26 11.32 -8.59 0.51
CA ARG A 26 11.62 -9.20 1.82
C ARG A 26 12.77 -8.54 2.57
N ARG A 27 13.65 -7.80 1.90
CA ARG A 27 14.76 -7.06 2.55
C ARG A 27 14.32 -5.71 3.12
N LEU A 28 13.09 -5.28 2.89
CA LEU A 28 12.52 -4.11 3.58
C LEU A 28 12.27 -4.38 5.08
N CYS A 29 12.15 -5.66 5.47
CA CYS A 29 12.00 -6.10 6.85
C CYS A 29 13.32 -6.61 7.48
N ASP A 30 14.48 -6.32 6.88
CA ASP A 30 15.78 -6.78 7.40
C ASP A 30 16.11 -6.13 8.76
N GLU A 31 16.82 -6.82 9.65
CA GLU A 31 17.20 -6.26 10.96
C GLU A 31 18.19 -5.10 10.81
N ASP A 32 19.03 -5.13 9.78
CA ASP A 32 20.01 -4.10 9.50
C ASP A 32 19.38 -2.93 8.73
N GLN A 33 19.33 -1.77 9.38
CA GLN A 33 18.82 -0.52 8.81
C GLN A 33 19.55 -0.08 7.53
N SER A 34 20.83 -0.43 7.38
CA SER A 34 21.60 -0.15 6.15
C SER A 34 21.12 -0.99 4.97
N VAL A 35 20.72 -2.24 5.22
CA VAL A 35 20.15 -3.14 4.22
C VAL A 35 18.78 -2.64 3.80
N LYS A 36 17.91 -2.30 4.76
CA LYS A 36 16.60 -1.70 4.48
C LYS A 36 16.70 -0.44 3.62
N ARG A 37 17.56 0.51 4.02
CA ARG A 37 17.79 1.76 3.26
C ARG A 37 18.23 1.48 1.84
N THR A 38 19.22 0.61 1.68
CA THR A 38 19.74 0.26 0.35
C THR A 38 18.64 -0.40 -0.49
N CYS A 39 17.87 -1.32 0.09
CA CYS A 39 16.76 -1.99 -0.58
C CYS A 39 15.68 -1.00 -1.03
N LEU A 40 15.24 -0.12 -0.13
CA LEU A 40 14.24 0.89 -0.45
C LEU A 40 14.72 1.85 -1.55
N MET A 41 16.00 2.26 -1.52
CA MET A 41 16.59 3.09 -2.56
C MET A 41 16.63 2.39 -3.91
N THR A 42 17.06 1.12 -3.94
CA THR A 42 17.12 0.31 -5.16
C THR A 42 15.73 0.08 -5.74
N LEU A 43 14.74 -0.32 -4.93
CA LEU A 43 13.36 -0.49 -5.38
C LEU A 43 12.77 0.81 -5.91
N THR A 44 13.00 1.93 -5.21
CA THR A 44 12.59 3.27 -5.65
C THR A 44 13.12 3.58 -7.05
N PHE A 45 14.43 3.40 -7.26
CA PHE A 45 15.05 3.64 -8.57
C PHE A 45 14.47 2.74 -9.66
N LEU A 46 14.36 1.43 -9.42
CA LEU A 46 13.89 0.47 -10.41
C LEU A 46 12.43 0.68 -10.80
N ILE A 47 11.56 0.96 -9.83
CA ILE A 47 10.14 1.20 -10.08
C ILE A 47 9.95 2.53 -10.83
N LEU A 48 10.58 3.62 -10.37
CA LEU A 48 10.43 4.94 -10.99
C LEU A 48 11.06 5.00 -12.39
N ALA A 49 12.10 4.20 -12.66
CA ALA A 49 12.71 4.04 -13.97
C ALA A 49 11.95 3.06 -14.89
N GLY A 50 10.84 2.48 -14.42
CA GLY A 50 10.03 1.53 -15.19
C GLY A 50 10.72 0.20 -15.49
N GLN A 51 11.79 -0.11 -14.76
CA GLN A 51 12.58 -1.35 -14.90
C GLN A 51 11.90 -2.52 -14.19
N VAL A 52 11.22 -2.25 -13.08
CA VAL A 52 10.45 -3.24 -12.32
C VAL A 52 8.98 -2.87 -12.34
N LYS A 53 8.13 -3.86 -12.65
CA LYS A 53 6.68 -3.68 -12.56
C LYS A 53 6.20 -3.82 -11.14
N VAL A 54 5.30 -2.93 -10.74
CA VAL A 54 4.57 -3.05 -9.48
C VAL A 54 3.63 -4.26 -9.54
N LYS A 55 3.87 -5.26 -8.70
CA LYS A 55 3.03 -6.46 -8.56
C LYS A 55 2.75 -6.75 -7.08
N GLY A 56 1.65 -6.27 -6.52
CA GLY A 56 1.18 -6.74 -5.20
C GLY A 56 1.93 -6.24 -3.97
N GLN A 57 3.09 -5.58 -4.13
CA GLN A 57 4.08 -5.45 -3.05
C GLN A 57 4.34 -4.01 -2.61
N LEU A 58 3.62 -3.01 -3.15
CA LEU A 58 3.77 -1.64 -2.66
C LEU A 58 3.32 -1.48 -1.20
N GLY A 59 2.49 -2.39 -0.68
CA GLY A 59 2.16 -2.41 0.74
C GLY A 59 3.40 -2.56 1.63
N GLU A 60 4.41 -3.34 1.21
CA GLU A 60 5.69 -3.46 1.93
C GLU A 60 6.46 -2.14 1.96
N MET A 61 6.47 -1.40 0.85
CA MET A 61 7.07 -0.07 0.80
C MET A 61 6.28 0.95 1.62
N ALA A 62 4.94 0.80 1.69
CA ALA A 62 4.08 1.66 2.49
C ALA A 62 4.33 1.47 3.99
N LYS A 63 4.62 0.25 4.46
CA LYS A 63 5.02 0.01 5.86
C LYS A 63 6.25 0.81 6.29
N CYS A 64 7.19 1.06 5.37
CA CYS A 64 8.36 1.89 5.63
C CYS A 64 8.04 3.34 6.01
N LEU A 65 6.83 3.85 5.76
CA LEU A 65 6.41 5.20 6.17
C LEU A 65 6.40 5.39 7.69
N GLU A 66 6.25 4.30 8.43
CA GLU A 66 6.23 4.26 9.90
C GLU A 66 7.47 3.52 10.45
N ASP A 67 8.56 3.42 9.68
CA ASP A 67 9.81 2.84 10.18
C ASP A 67 10.44 3.74 11.27
N SER A 68 11.04 3.11 12.27
CA SER A 68 11.78 3.75 13.36
C SER A 68 12.97 4.61 12.89
N ASP A 69 13.64 4.23 11.79
CA ASP A 69 14.68 5.05 11.19
C ASP A 69 14.01 6.14 10.33
N LYS A 70 14.10 7.38 10.81
CA LYS A 70 13.55 8.55 10.12
C LYS A 70 13.97 8.62 8.65
N ARG A 71 15.21 8.23 8.31
CA ARG A 71 15.68 8.27 6.92
C ARG A 71 14.90 7.31 6.03
N ILE A 72 14.56 6.12 6.54
CA ILE A 72 13.73 5.14 5.82
C ILE A 72 12.32 5.71 5.60
N SER A 73 11.73 6.30 6.66
CA SER A 73 10.42 6.93 6.55
C SER A 73 10.38 8.09 5.54
N ASP A 74 11.42 8.94 5.51
CA ASP A 74 11.54 10.06 4.58
C ASP A 74 11.73 9.56 3.13
N MET A 75 12.51 8.49 2.93
CA MET A 75 12.66 7.84 1.62
C MET A 75 11.35 7.24 1.11
N ALA A 76 10.58 6.59 1.97
CA ALA A 76 9.27 6.04 1.60
C ALA A 76 8.30 7.15 1.20
N ARG A 77 8.29 8.26 1.95
CA ARG A 77 7.47 9.45 1.60
C ARG A 77 7.85 10.00 0.23
N MET A 78 9.15 10.19 -0.03
CA MET A 78 9.65 10.66 -1.31
C MET A 78 9.24 9.72 -2.46
N PHE A 79 9.40 8.42 -2.27
CA PHE A 79 8.99 7.42 -3.27
C PHE A 79 7.51 7.54 -3.65
N PHE A 80 6.60 7.60 -2.67
CA PHE A 80 5.16 7.70 -2.96
C PHE A 80 4.76 9.05 -3.55
N SER A 81 5.40 10.15 -3.15
CA SER A 81 5.20 11.45 -3.77
C SER A 81 5.59 11.44 -5.25
N GLU A 82 6.75 10.86 -5.58
CA GLU A 82 7.19 10.71 -6.98
C GLU A 82 6.28 9.75 -7.76
N LEU A 83 5.92 8.61 -7.17
CA LEU A 83 5.05 7.62 -7.79
C LEU A 83 3.65 8.19 -8.10
N ALA A 84 3.12 9.05 -7.25
CA ALA A 84 1.81 9.69 -7.47
C ALA A 84 1.79 10.55 -8.75
N THR A 85 2.94 11.09 -9.18
CA THR A 85 3.06 11.85 -10.43
C THR A 85 3.01 10.97 -11.69
N LYS A 86 3.16 9.64 -11.55
CA LYS A 86 3.24 8.69 -12.66
C LYS A 86 1.89 8.01 -12.89
N ASP A 87 1.15 8.41 -13.91
CA ASP A 87 -0.08 7.75 -14.40
C ASP A 87 -1.14 7.44 -13.32
N ASN A 88 -1.20 8.22 -12.25
CA ASN A 88 -2.05 7.97 -11.07
C ASN A 88 -1.75 6.58 -10.42
N ALA A 89 -0.49 6.15 -10.42
CA ALA A 89 -0.08 4.83 -9.95
C ALA A 89 -0.53 4.53 -8.51
N VAL A 90 -0.46 5.51 -7.60
CA VAL A 90 -0.96 5.34 -6.22
C VAL A 90 -2.45 5.01 -6.19
N TYR A 91 -3.28 5.67 -7.01
CA TYR A 91 -4.70 5.34 -7.14
C TYR A 91 -4.91 3.94 -7.72
N ASN A 92 -4.17 3.59 -8.78
CA ASN A 92 -4.31 2.30 -9.45
C ASN A 92 -3.96 1.12 -8.52
N HIS A 93 -2.97 1.32 -7.64
CA HIS A 93 -2.49 0.30 -6.70
C HIS A 93 -3.06 0.46 -5.28
N PHE A 94 -3.94 1.43 -5.01
CA PHE A 94 -4.44 1.71 -3.67
C PHE A 94 -5.11 0.48 -3.04
N VAL A 95 -6.00 -0.17 -3.79
CA VAL A 95 -6.77 -1.32 -3.31
C VAL A 95 -5.86 -2.49 -2.95
N ASP A 96 -4.79 -2.69 -3.70
CA ASP A 96 -3.79 -3.73 -3.47
C ASP A 96 -2.98 -3.44 -2.19
N MET A 97 -2.43 -2.24 -2.08
CA MET A 97 -1.72 -1.79 -0.87
C MET A 97 -2.61 -1.88 0.37
N PHE A 98 -3.84 -1.39 0.29
CA PHE A 98 -4.81 -1.46 1.38
C PHE A 98 -5.07 -2.91 1.82
N SER A 99 -5.20 -3.84 0.86
CA SER A 99 -5.44 -5.26 1.17
C SER A 99 -4.27 -5.85 1.96
N LEU A 100 -3.03 -5.59 1.52
CA LEU A 100 -1.83 -6.08 2.19
C LEU A 100 -1.72 -5.50 3.61
N LEU A 101 -1.94 -4.19 3.75
CA LEU A 101 -1.83 -3.51 5.04
C LEU A 101 -2.92 -3.95 6.03
N SER A 102 -4.17 -4.15 5.57
CA SER A 102 -5.28 -4.57 6.44
C SER A 102 -5.21 -6.05 6.83
N ALA A 103 -4.58 -6.89 5.99
CA ALA A 103 -4.33 -8.30 6.29
C ALA A 103 -3.10 -8.53 7.19
N ASP A 104 -2.25 -7.52 7.39
CA ASP A 104 -1.03 -7.63 8.18
C ASP A 104 -1.36 -7.52 9.69
N GLU A 105 -1.45 -8.67 10.36
CA GLU A 105 -1.73 -8.73 11.80
C GLU A 105 -0.63 -8.09 12.66
N ALA A 106 0.61 -8.06 12.16
CA ALA A 106 1.76 -7.47 12.86
C ALA A 106 1.80 -5.94 12.75
N LEU A 107 1.06 -5.35 11.80
CA LEU A 107 0.94 -3.91 11.67
C LEU A 107 -0.01 -3.36 12.75
N GLU A 108 0.44 -2.40 13.55
CA GLU A 108 -0.42 -1.75 14.54
C GLU A 108 -1.50 -0.89 13.87
N GLU A 109 -2.68 -0.81 14.49
CA GLU A 109 -3.81 -0.04 13.96
C GLU A 109 -3.48 1.45 13.76
N GLU A 110 -2.72 2.05 14.68
CA GLU A 110 -2.32 3.45 14.56
C GLU A 110 -1.38 3.66 13.35
N ALA A 111 -0.41 2.77 13.17
CA ALA A 111 0.51 2.81 12.03
C ALA A 111 -0.25 2.61 10.71
N PHE A 112 -1.17 1.62 10.66
CA PHE A 112 -2.07 1.42 9.52
C PHE A 112 -2.83 2.69 9.15
N ARG A 113 -3.48 3.34 10.13
CA ARG A 113 -4.28 4.56 9.91
C ARG A 113 -3.41 5.70 9.37
N LYS A 114 -2.18 5.88 9.88
CA LYS A 114 -1.23 6.89 9.39
C LYS A 114 -0.82 6.62 7.94
N ILE A 115 -0.49 5.36 7.60
CA ILE A 115 -0.12 4.94 6.25
C ILE A 115 -1.27 5.18 5.28
N VAL A 116 -2.47 4.68 5.57
CA VAL A 116 -3.63 4.80 4.67
C VAL A 116 -4.04 6.27 4.52
N LYS A 117 -3.99 7.06 5.59
CA LYS A 117 -4.24 8.50 5.52
C LYS A 117 -3.25 9.21 4.59
N PHE A 118 -1.97 8.87 4.66
CA PHE A 118 -0.96 9.40 3.75
C PHE A 118 -1.23 8.97 2.30
N LEU A 119 -1.51 7.69 2.04
CA LEU A 119 -1.80 7.23 0.67
C LEU A 119 -3.06 7.90 0.09
N ALA A 120 -4.07 8.15 0.92
CA ALA A 120 -5.31 8.80 0.51
C ALA A 120 -5.11 10.26 0.06
N THR A 121 -4.05 10.95 0.51
CA THR A 121 -3.79 12.34 0.08
C THR A 121 -3.49 12.45 -1.41
N PHE A 122 -3.07 11.36 -2.05
CA PHE A 122 -2.81 11.33 -3.50
C PHE A 122 -4.07 11.09 -4.34
N ILE A 123 -5.23 10.88 -3.71
CA ILE A 123 -6.51 10.66 -4.40
C ILE A 123 -7.27 11.98 -4.54
N GLU A 124 -6.74 12.89 -5.36
CA GLU A 124 -7.27 14.26 -5.49
C GLU A 124 -8.49 14.38 -6.41
N LYS A 125 -8.64 13.45 -7.37
CA LYS A 125 -9.71 13.51 -8.37
C LYS A 125 -11.01 12.93 -7.80
N ASP A 126 -12.08 13.71 -7.79
CA ASP A 126 -13.42 13.26 -7.36
C ASP A 126 -13.87 11.95 -8.01
N LYS A 127 -13.59 11.79 -9.32
CA LYS A 127 -13.89 10.56 -10.05
C LYS A 127 -13.14 9.35 -9.49
N HIS A 128 -11.86 9.52 -9.14
CA HIS A 128 -11.04 8.47 -8.54
C HIS A 128 -11.52 8.16 -7.13
N ALA A 129 -11.82 9.17 -6.32
CA ALA A 129 -12.37 8.99 -4.98
C ALA A 129 -13.67 8.16 -5.00
N LYS A 130 -14.61 8.49 -5.90
CA LYS A 130 -15.86 7.73 -6.06
C LYS A 130 -15.63 6.28 -6.52
N GLN A 131 -14.79 6.09 -7.54
CA GLN A 131 -14.49 4.74 -8.05
C GLN A 131 -13.79 3.88 -7.00
N LEU A 132 -12.85 4.45 -6.25
CA LEU A 132 -12.15 3.77 -5.17
C LEU A 132 -13.10 3.45 -4.02
N ALA A 133 -13.95 4.39 -3.63
CA ALA A 133 -14.94 4.18 -2.58
C ALA A 133 -15.89 3.03 -2.94
N ASN A 134 -16.37 2.95 -4.19
CA ASN A 134 -17.21 1.82 -4.62
C ASN A 134 -16.48 0.47 -4.53
N LYS A 135 -15.19 0.43 -4.92
CA LYS A 135 -14.36 -0.79 -4.80
C LYS A 135 -14.14 -1.21 -3.34
N LEU A 136 -13.97 -0.24 -2.43
CA LEU A 136 -13.79 -0.49 -1.00
C LEU A 136 -15.11 -0.88 -0.33
N ALA A 137 -16.20 -0.17 -0.62
CA ALA A 137 -17.52 -0.46 -0.06
C ALA A 137 -18.01 -1.88 -0.40
N ALA A 138 -17.72 -2.37 -1.61
CA ALA A 138 -18.02 -3.75 -2.00
C ALA A 138 -17.31 -4.81 -1.13
N ARG A 139 -16.27 -4.41 -0.37
CA ARG A 139 -15.54 -5.30 0.55
C ARG A 139 -16.16 -5.37 1.94
N LEU A 140 -16.98 -4.39 2.36
CA LEU A 140 -17.59 -4.38 3.70
C LEU A 140 -18.39 -5.66 4.00
N GLN A 141 -19.03 -6.25 2.97
CA GLN A 141 -19.80 -7.50 3.08
C GLN A 141 -18.93 -8.77 3.12
N ARG A 142 -17.62 -8.65 2.85
CA ARG A 142 -16.68 -9.77 2.73
C ARG A 142 -15.57 -9.72 3.77
N CYS A 143 -15.65 -8.81 4.74
CA CYS A 143 -14.68 -8.73 5.82
C CYS A 143 -14.85 -9.94 6.75
N ASP A 144 -13.73 -10.61 7.06
CA ASP A 144 -13.73 -11.80 7.90
C ASP A 144 -13.84 -11.46 9.39
N ASN A 145 -13.44 -10.24 9.77
CA ASN A 145 -13.44 -9.77 11.15
C ASN A 145 -13.75 -8.27 11.25
N GLU A 146 -14.03 -7.84 12.47
CA GLU A 146 -14.39 -6.45 12.77
C GLU A 146 -13.24 -5.47 12.46
N ARG A 147 -11.98 -5.88 12.64
CA ARG A 147 -10.81 -5.06 12.33
C ARG A 147 -10.76 -4.70 10.84
N GLN A 148 -10.87 -5.69 9.95
CA GLN A 148 -10.90 -5.46 8.51
C GLN A 148 -12.09 -4.58 8.10
N TRP A 149 -13.25 -4.75 8.73
CA TRP A 149 -14.41 -3.89 8.47
C TRP A 149 -14.12 -2.44 8.88
N ASN A 150 -13.54 -2.24 10.08
CA ASN A 150 -13.15 -0.93 10.59
C ASN A 150 -12.09 -0.27 9.71
N ASP A 151 -11.13 -1.04 9.19
CA ASP A 151 -10.12 -0.56 8.24
C ASP A 151 -10.77 -0.03 6.95
N VAL A 152 -11.74 -0.78 6.40
CA VAL A 152 -12.46 -0.38 5.18
C VAL A 152 -13.31 0.87 5.45
N ALA A 153 -14.05 0.89 6.56
CA ALA A 153 -14.85 2.04 6.97
C ALA A 153 -13.98 3.29 7.17
N PHE A 154 -12.80 3.15 7.80
CA PHE A 154 -11.83 4.22 7.96
C PHE A 154 -11.36 4.76 6.60
N ALA A 155 -10.96 3.87 5.68
CA ALA A 155 -10.51 4.29 4.34
C ALA A 155 -11.61 4.98 3.54
N LEU A 156 -12.86 4.50 3.63
CA LEU A 156 -14.02 5.15 3.00
C LEU A 156 -14.21 6.58 3.52
N GLY A 157 -14.08 6.78 4.83
CA GLY A 157 -14.18 8.10 5.47
C GLY A 157 -13.09 9.10 5.05
N LEU A 158 -11.97 8.63 4.51
CA LEU A 158 -10.90 9.49 3.97
C LEU A 158 -11.19 9.99 2.54
N LEU A 159 -12.06 9.32 1.80
CA LEU A 159 -12.32 9.63 0.39
C LEU A 159 -13.48 10.62 0.26
N ALA A 160 -13.31 11.66 -0.56
CA ALA A 160 -14.35 12.65 -0.84
C ALA A 160 -15.43 12.12 -1.83
N HIS A 161 -16.03 10.96 -1.56
CA HIS A 161 -16.95 10.27 -2.48
C HIS A 161 -18.39 10.82 -2.45
N LYS A 162 -18.86 11.32 -1.29
CA LYS A 162 -20.22 11.87 -1.06
C LYS A 162 -21.35 10.92 -1.50
N ASP A 163 -21.14 9.62 -1.30
CA ASP A 163 -22.11 8.58 -1.65
C ASP A 163 -22.95 8.23 -0.41
N GLU A 164 -24.26 8.47 -0.49
CA GLU A 164 -25.20 8.26 0.62
C GLU A 164 -25.42 6.77 0.94
N GLU A 165 -25.30 5.88 -0.05
CA GLU A 165 -25.44 4.44 0.16
C GLU A 165 -24.23 3.90 0.94
N ILE A 166 -23.02 4.34 0.57
CA ILE A 166 -21.81 4.04 1.34
C ILE A 166 -21.93 4.59 2.76
N GLY A 167 -22.43 5.83 2.93
CA GLY A 167 -22.68 6.41 4.25
C GLY A 167 -23.63 5.57 5.09
N ARG A 168 -24.70 5.03 4.47
CA ARG A 168 -25.64 4.13 5.14
C ARG A 168 -24.99 2.81 5.53
N MET A 169 -24.24 2.17 4.62
CA MET A 169 -23.55 0.91 4.90
C MET A 169 -22.56 1.03 6.06
N VAL A 170 -21.80 2.12 6.11
CA VAL A 170 -20.89 2.39 7.24
C VAL A 170 -21.68 2.69 8.52
N GLY A 171 -22.78 3.43 8.44
CA GLY A 171 -23.63 3.71 9.61
C GLY A 171 -24.33 2.48 10.21
N GLU A 172 -24.57 1.45 9.40
CA GLU A 172 -25.14 0.17 9.86
C GLU A 172 -24.18 -0.68 10.70
N GLY A 173 -22.87 -0.39 10.64
CA GLY A 173 -21.83 -1.07 11.41
C GLY A 173 -21.49 -2.48 10.89
N PHE A 174 -20.51 -3.10 11.54
CA PHE A 174 -20.13 -4.49 11.24
C PHE A 174 -21.24 -5.45 11.67
N LYS A 175 -21.78 -6.19 10.71
CA LYS A 175 -22.76 -7.26 10.95
C LYS A 175 -22.11 -8.59 10.59
N LEU A 176 -21.83 -9.42 11.58
CA LEU A 176 -21.47 -10.82 11.36
C LEU A 176 -22.69 -11.51 10.73
N VAL A 177 -22.65 -11.72 9.41
CA VAL A 177 -23.57 -12.66 8.78
C VAL A 177 -23.19 -14.03 9.34
N GLN A 178 -23.94 -14.52 10.31
CA GLN A 178 -23.96 -15.95 10.61
C GLN A 178 -24.41 -16.62 9.32
N ALA A 179 -23.45 -17.10 8.52
CA ALA A 179 -23.74 -18.09 7.51
C ALA A 179 -24.40 -19.24 8.25
N GLY A 180 -25.72 -19.41 8.05
CA GLY A 180 -26.50 -20.45 8.68
C GLY A 180 -25.84 -21.81 8.46
N ALA A 181 -25.92 -22.63 9.52
CA ALA A 181 -25.45 -24.01 9.59
C ALA A 181 -25.84 -24.87 8.38
#